data_AF-A0A0F9C291-F1
#
_entry.id   AF-A0A0F9C291-F1
#
_cell.length_a   1.000
_cell.length_b   1.000
_cell.length_c   1.000
_cell.angle_alpha   90.00
_cell.angle_beta   90.00
_cell.angle_gamma   90.00
#
_symmetry.space_group_name_H-M   'P 1'
#
loop_
_entity.id
_entity.type
_entity.pdbx_description
1 polymer ?
#
loop_
_entity_poly.entity_id
_entity_poly.type
_entity_poly.pdbx_seq_one_letter_code
_entity_poly.pdbx_strand_id
1 'polypeptide(L)' 'SSTLLIVDDVLTTGASMEKQRAGRTNTIGAVIFARGDCPAWVKPLFAMEAQ' A
#
# COMPACT_ATOMS: atom_id res chain seq x y z
N SER A 1 8.46 -12.41 -15.72
CA SER A 1 8.34 -11.12 -15.02
C SER A 1 8.34 -11.41 -13.54
N SER A 2 9.23 -10.80 -12.74
CA SER A 2 9.19 -10.94 -11.28
C SER A 2 8.09 -10.03 -10.70
N THR A 3 7.43 -10.47 -9.64
CA THR A 3 6.47 -9.65 -8.89
C THR A 3 7.22 -8.85 -7.83
N LEU A 4 6.92 -7.55 -7.73
CA LEU A 4 7.48 -6.67 -6.71
C LEU A 4 6.56 -6.66 -5.48
N LEU A 5 7.11 -6.94 -4.30
CA LEU A 5 6.43 -6.72 -3.02
C LEU A 5 6.98 -5.45 -2.37
N ILE A 6 6.09 -4.52 -2.03
CA ILE A 6 6.41 -3.30 -1.27
C ILE A 6 5.71 -3.41 0.07
N VAL A 7 6.46 -3.23 1.16
CA VAL A 7 5.94 -3.28 2.53
C VAL A 7 6.26 -1.96 3.23
N ASP A 8 5.28 -1.42 3.95
CA ASP A 8 5.44 -0.26 4.83
C ASP A 8 4.72 -0.52 6.16
N ASP A 9 5.05 0.23 7.21
CA ASP A 9 4.37 0.07 8.50
C ASP A 9 2.97 0.70 8.49
N VAL A 10 2.84 1.90 7.93
CA VAL A 10 1.61 2.70 7.95
C VAL A 10 1.31 3.31 6.58
N LEU A 11 0.13 3.01 6.03
CA LEU A 11 -0.44 3.73 4.89
C LEU A 11 -1.27 4.92 5.35
N THR A 12 -0.95 6.09 4.82
CA THR A 12 -1.74 7.32 5.02
C THR A 12 -2.28 7.80 3.68
N THR A 13 -1.65 8.78 3.04
CA THR A 13 -2.03 9.24 1.69
C THR A 13 -1.63 8.25 0.58
N GLY A 14 -0.78 7.27 0.88
CA GLY A 14 -0.24 6.32 -0.11
C GLY A 14 0.90 6.86 -0.99
N ALA A 15 1.36 8.10 -0.79
CA ALA A 15 2.39 8.72 -1.62
C ALA A 15 3.75 7.99 -1.58
N SER A 16 4.16 7.46 -0.41
CA SER A 16 5.40 6.66 -0.29
C SER A 16 5.29 5.38 -1.10
N MET A 17 4.19 4.65 -0.96
CA MET A 17 3.91 3.41 -1.68
C MET A 17 3.89 3.63 -3.20
N GLU A 18 3.23 4.68 -3.70
CA GLU A 18 3.17 4.95 -5.14
C GLU A 18 4.52 5.39 -5.72
N LYS A 19 5.29 6.20 -4.97
CA LYS A 19 6.65 6.56 -5.35
C LYS A 19 7.53 5.32 -5.53
N GLN A 20 7.37 4.33 -4.66
CA GLN A 20 8.12 3.08 -4.70
C GLN A 20 7.61 2.16 -5.81
N ARG A 21 6.30 2.12 -6.06
CA ARG A 21 5.69 1.39 -7.19
C ARG A 21 6.23 1.89 -8.52
N ALA A 22 6.39 3.20 -8.68
CA ALA A 22 6.99 3.86 -9.85
C ALA A 22 6.41 3.35 -11.18
N GLY A 23 5.08 3.22 -11.26
CA GLY A 23 4.38 2.77 -12.46
C GLY A 23 4.44 1.26 -12.77
N ARG A 24 5.10 0.45 -11.94
CA ARG A 24 5.16 -1.00 -12.14
C ARG A 24 3.79 -1.64 -11.87
N THR A 25 3.26 -2.33 -12.87
CA THR A 25 1.92 -2.95 -12.83
C THR A 25 1.88 -4.30 -12.12
N ASN A 26 2.99 -5.06 -12.12
CA ASN A 26 3.11 -6.34 -11.41
C ASN A 26 3.63 -6.14 -9.97
N THR A 27 2.88 -5.37 -9.18
CA THR A 27 3.26 -4.97 -7.81
C THR A 27 2.17 -5.30 -6.81
N ILE A 28 2.55 -5.83 -5.65
CA ILE A 28 1.69 -6.05 -4.49
C ILE A 28 2.20 -5.16 -3.35
N GLY A 29 1.28 -4.46 -2.69
CA GLY A 29 1.56 -3.69 -1.48
C GLY A 29 1.00 -4.37 -0.24
N ALA A 30 1.72 -4.31 0.86
CA ALA A 30 1.24 -4.71 2.18
C ALA A 30 1.61 -3.66 3.22
N VAL A 31 0.68 -3.36 4.14
CA VAL A 31 0.93 -2.44 5.26
C VAL A 31 0.38 -3.01 6.54
N ILE A 32 0.98 -2.67 7.69
CA ILE A 32 0.44 -3.12 8.98
C ILE A 32 -0.82 -2.31 9.32
N PHE A 33 -0.76 -0.99 9.22
CA PHE A 33 -1.89 -0.10 9.48
C PHE A 33 -2.24 0.74 8.26
N ALA A 34 -3.53 0.99 8.01
CA ALA A 34 -3.99 1.98 7.04
C ALA A 34 -5.01 2.92 7.66
N ARG A 35 -4.90 4.22 7.35
CA ARG A 35 -5.90 5.23 7.69
C ARG A 35 -6.76 5.52 6.47
N GLY A 36 -8.02 5.09 6.49
CA GLY A 36 -8.96 5.27 5.38
C GLY A 36 -8.71 4.30 4.21
N ASP A 37 -9.14 4.72 3.01
CA ASP A 37 -9.14 3.86 1.82
C ASP A 37 -7.73 3.51 1.34
N CYS A 38 -7.56 2.25 0.93
CA CYS A 38 -6.33 1.75 0.33
C CYS A 38 -6.49 1.63 -1.19
N PRO A 39 -5.43 1.92 -1.99
CA PRO A 39 -5.40 1.54 -3.39
C PRO A 39 -5.62 0.03 -3.54
N ALA A 40 -6.31 -0.41 -4.60
CA ALA A 40 -6.67 -1.82 -4.81
C ALA A 40 -5.47 -2.80 -4.85
N TRP A 41 -4.25 -2.29 -5.07
CA TRP A 41 -3.02 -3.09 -5.10
C TRP A 41 -2.33 -3.19 -3.72
N VAL A 42 -2.84 -2.51 -2.69
CA VAL A 42 -2.31 -2.51 -1.32
C VAL A 42 -3.27 -3.20 -0.37
N LYS A 43 -2.78 -4.16 0.43
CA LYS A 43 -3.58 -4.85 1.45
C LYS A 43 -3.11 -4.46 2.87
N PRO A 44 -3.96 -3.81 3.68
CA PRO A 44 -3.65 -3.56 5.08
C PRO A 44 -3.91 -4.80 5.95
N LEU A 45 -3.16 -4.96 7.03
CA LEU A 45 -3.48 -5.91 8.09
C LEU A 45 -4.57 -5.36 9.02
N PHE A 46 -4.46 -4.07 9.37
CA PHE A 46 -5.47 -3.34 10.14
C PHE A 46 -5.90 -2.09 9.37
N ALA A 47 -7.19 -2.00 9.03
CA ALA A 47 -7.78 -0.80 8.47
C ALA A 47 -8.46 -0.01 9.59
N MET A 48 -8.08 1.25 9.75
CA MET A 48 -8.70 2.17 10.69
C MET A 48 -9.83 2.90 9.99
N GLU A 49 -11.02 2.93 10.60
CA GLU A 49 -12.10 3.80 10.13
C GLU A 49 -11.65 5.26 10.21
N ALA A 50 -12.02 6.05 9.19
CA ALA A 50 -11.85 7.49 9.28
C ALA A 50 -12.80 8.00 10.38
N GLN A 51 -12.24 8.57 11.45
CA GLN A 51 -13.03 9.32 12.45
C GLN A 51 -13.60 10.60 11.86
#